data_AF-A0A146KFH5-F1
#
_entry.id   AF-A0A146KFH5-F1
#
_cell.length_a   1.000
_cell.length_b   1.000
_cell.length_c   1.000
_cell.angle_alpha   90.00
_cell.angle_beta   90.00
_cell.angle_gamma   90.00
#
_symmetry.space_group_name_H-M   'P 1'
#
loop_
_entity.id
_entity.type
_entity.pdbx_description
1 polymer ?
#
loop_
_entity_poly.entity_id
_entity_poly.type
_entity_poly.pdbx_seq_one_letter_code
_entity_poly.pdbx_strand_id
1 'polypeptide(L)'
;KTLEINPDNSIIKALAKKLDTEDQNQVKDITTLLYETAMIQSGFDVEDVTNFCRRIQSMIKVGVQAEDDVAPIETQDIPKLDECKPTEDIDNVD
;
A
#
# COMPACT_ATOMS: atom_id res chain seq x y z
N LYS A 1 2.56 15.47 -6.25
CA LYS A 1 1.48 14.74 -6.95
C LYS A 1 0.15 15.15 -6.31
N THR A 2 -0.94 15.22 -7.07
CA THR A 2 -2.27 15.59 -6.55
C THR A 2 -3.16 14.36 -6.56
N LEU A 3 -3.78 14.01 -5.43
CA LEU A 3 -4.78 12.95 -5.34
C LEU A 3 -6.17 13.59 -5.43
N GLU A 4 -6.84 13.41 -6.56
CA GLU A 4 -8.23 13.83 -6.74
C GLU A 4 -9.18 12.82 -6.09
N ILE A 5 -10.10 13.29 -5.24
CA ILE A 5 -11.00 12.43 -4.48
C ILE A 5 -12.44 12.66 -4.94
N ASN A 6 -13.18 11.58 -5.19
CA ASN A 6 -14.61 11.64 -5.45
C ASN A 6 -15.41 11.68 -4.14
N PRO A 7 -16.07 12.80 -3.79
CA PRO A 7 -16.84 12.91 -2.55
C PRO A 7 -18.06 11.99 -2.51
N ASP A 8 -18.56 11.52 -3.65
CA ASP A 8 -19.71 10.63 -3.72
C ASP A 8 -19.38 9.15 -3.51
N ASN A 9 -18.10 8.81 -3.53
CA ASN A 9 -17.65 7.44 -3.30
C ASN A 9 -17.95 6.99 -1.86
N SER A 10 -18.55 5.80 -1.73
CA SER A 10 -18.95 5.23 -0.44
C SER A 10 -17.76 5.00 0.51
N ILE A 11 -16.59 4.66 -0.02
CA ILE A 11 -15.35 4.48 0.75
C ILE A 11 -14.90 5.82 1.34
N ILE A 12 -14.95 6.90 0.57
CA ILE A 12 -14.58 8.25 1.04
C ILE A 12 -15.53 8.74 2.12
N LYS A 13 -16.85 8.56 1.92
CA LYS A 13 -17.86 8.87 2.94
C LYS A 13 -17.64 8.07 4.23
N ALA A 14 -17.30 6.79 4.11
CA ALA A 14 -17.02 5.93 5.25
C ALA A 14 -15.73 6.34 5.99
N LEU A 15 -14.66 6.69 5.26
CA LEU A 15 -13.41 7.20 5.83
C LEU A 15 -13.63 8.50 6.60
N ALA A 16 -14.40 9.43 6.03
CA ALA A 16 -14.74 10.69 6.70
C ALA A 16 -15.47 10.43 8.02
N LYS A 17 -16.45 9.51 8.03
CA LYS A 17 -17.17 9.15 9.26
C LYS A 17 -16.27 8.45 10.28
N LYS A 18 -15.38 7.56 9.82
CA LYS A 18 -14.44 6.84 10.69
C LYS A 18 -13.42 7.76 11.34
N LEU A 19 -13.06 8.87 10.71
CA LEU A 19 -12.16 9.86 11.27
C LEU A 19 -12.68 10.45 12.60
N ASP A 20 -13.99 10.50 12.79
CA ASP A 20 -14.59 11.02 14.03
C ASP A 20 -14.73 9.96 15.14
N THR A 21 -14.68 8.67 14.78
CA THR A 21 -15.08 7.58 15.69
C THR A 21 -13.99 6.57 15.99
N GLU A 22 -13.00 6.41 15.12
CA GLU A 22 -11.95 5.40 15.19
C GLU A 22 -10.60 6.01 15.59
N ASP A 23 -9.63 5.14 15.89
CA ASP A 23 -8.25 5.57 16.12
C ASP A 23 -7.66 6.23 14.86
N GLN A 24 -7.09 7.43 15.04
CA GLN A 24 -6.53 8.22 13.95
C GLN A 24 -5.42 7.48 13.19
N ASN A 25 -4.64 6.62 13.86
CA ASN A 25 -3.58 5.85 13.21
C ASN A 25 -4.16 4.80 12.27
N GLN A 26 -5.23 4.11 12.68
CA GLN A 26 -5.91 3.16 11.79
C GLN A 26 -6.51 3.85 10.56
N VAL A 27 -7.18 5.00 10.75
CA VAL A 27 -7.75 5.77 9.63
C VAL A 27 -6.65 6.29 8.70
N LYS A 28 -5.51 6.72 9.26
CA LYS A 28 -4.32 7.15 8.50
C LYS A 28 -3.74 6.00 7.68
N ASP A 29 -3.62 4.81 8.23
CA ASP A 29 -3.08 3.65 7.50
C ASP A 29 -3.95 3.27 6.31
N ILE A 30 -5.28 3.26 6.48
CA ILE A 30 -6.22 2.99 5.38
C ILE A 30 -6.14 4.09 4.32
N THR A 31 -6.06 5.35 4.72
CA THR A 31 -5.95 6.49 3.81
C THR A 31 -4.63 6.47 3.03
N THR A 32 -3.54 6.09 3.69
CA THR A 32 -2.21 5.93 3.06
C THR A 32 -2.25 4.80 2.04
N LEU A 33 -2.86 3.66 2.38
CA LEU A 33 -3.02 2.53 1.46
C LEU A 33 -3.85 2.91 0.22
N LEU A 34 -4.91 3.72 0.40
CA LEU A 34 -5.72 4.23 -0.71
C LEU A 34 -4.88 5.12 -1.65
N TYR A 35 -4.05 5.99 -1.09
CA TYR A 35 -3.12 6.83 -1.87
C TYR A 35 -2.09 6.00 -2.64
N GLU A 36 -1.47 5.01 -2.01
CA GLU A 36 -0.48 4.14 -2.65
C GLU A 36 -1.10 3.31 -3.78
N THR A 37 -2.32 2.81 -3.57
CA THR A 37 -3.09 2.11 -4.61
C THR A 37 -3.36 3.03 -5.80
N ALA A 38 -3.76 4.28 -5.55
CA ALA A 38 -3.98 5.27 -6.60
C ALA A 38 -2.69 5.63 -7.36
N MET A 39 -1.54 5.65 -6.66
CA MET A 39 -0.24 5.84 -7.31
C MET A 39 0.06 4.69 -8.28
N ILE A 40 -0.06 3.44 -7.83
CA ILE A 40 0.17 2.25 -8.67
C ILE A 40 -0.73 2.27 -9.90
N GLN A 41 -2.03 2.52 -9.72
CA GLN A 41 -3.00 2.58 -10.82
C GLN A 41 -2.69 3.68 -11.83
N SER A 42 -2.15 4.80 -11.36
CA SER A 42 -1.76 5.94 -12.20
C SER A 42 -0.39 5.76 -12.85
N GLY A 43 0.28 4.62 -12.65
CA GLY A 43 1.60 4.32 -13.21
C GLY A 43 2.75 5.02 -12.48
N PHE A 44 2.55 5.42 -11.23
CA PHE A 44 3.60 5.98 -10.38
C PHE A 44 4.21 4.91 -9.47
N ASP A 45 5.52 5.02 -9.24
CA ASP A 45 6.21 4.21 -8.24
C ASP A 45 5.77 4.56 -6.82
N VAL A 46 5.70 3.53 -5.98
CA VAL A 46 5.52 3.63 -4.52
C VAL A 46 6.89 3.72 -3.86
N GLU A 47 7.12 4.79 -3.10
CA GLU A 47 8.42 5.06 -2.47
C GLU A 47 8.84 3.99 -1.46
N ASP A 48 7.87 3.40 -0.74
CA ASP A 48 8.12 2.39 0.29
C ASP A 48 7.19 1.18 0.13
N VAL A 49 7.58 0.29 -0.79
CA VAL A 49 6.86 -0.96 -1.06
C VAL A 49 6.80 -1.87 0.18
N THR A 50 7.82 -1.84 1.04
CA THR A 50 7.87 -2.65 2.27
C THR A 50 6.74 -2.26 3.23
N ASN A 51 6.57 -0.95 3.49
CA ASN A 51 5.50 -0.48 4.36
C ASN A 51 4.11 -0.61 3.71
N PHE A 52 4.01 -0.47 2.39
CA PHE A 52 2.77 -0.78 1.65
C PHE A 52 2.35 -2.26 1.85
N CYS A 53 3.27 -3.20 1.64
CA CYS A 53 3.03 -4.63 1.87
C CYS A 53 2.66 -4.93 3.32
N ARG A 54 3.34 -4.29 4.30
CA ARG A 54 2.99 -4.42 5.72
C ARG A 54 1.56 -3.97 6.00
N ARG A 55 1.12 -2.83 5.45
CA ARG A 55 -0.26 -2.35 5.58
C ARG A 55 -1.28 -3.34 5.04
N ILE A 56 -1.01 -3.92 3.86
CA ILE A 56 -1.88 -4.96 3.26
C ILE A 56 -1.97 -6.19 4.17
N GLN A 57 -0.83 -6.68 4.66
CA GLN A 57 -0.79 -7.85 5.54
C GLN A 57 -1.55 -7.61 6.85
N SER A 58 -1.37 -6.44 7.49
CA SER A 58 -2.14 -6.07 8.68
C SER A 58 -3.64 -6.03 8.41
N MET A 59 -4.07 -5.52 7.25
CA MET A 59 -5.49 -5.51 6.87
C MET A 59 -6.04 -6.91 6.62
N ILE A 60 -5.27 -7.81 5.99
CA ILE A 60 -5.64 -9.21 5.80
C ILE A 60 -5.81 -9.89 7.16
N LYS A 61 -4.85 -9.73 8.08
CA LYS A 61 -4.91 -10.31 9.44
C LYS A 61 -6.20 -9.93 10.16
N VAL A 62 -6.57 -8.64 10.15
CA VAL A 62 -7.82 -8.15 10.73
C VAL A 62 -9.04 -8.79 10.04
N GLY A 63 -9.01 -8.90 8.71
CA GLY A 63 -10.11 -9.48 7.94
C GLY A 63 -10.32 -10.98 8.19
N VAL A 64 -9.26 -11.75 8.42
CA VAL A 64 -9.34 -13.19 8.69
C VAL A 64 -9.44 -13.54 10.18
N GLN A 65 -9.47 -12.53 11.06
CA GLN A 65 -9.49 -12.72 12.52
C GLN A 65 -8.34 -13.61 13.03
N ALA A 66 -7.18 -13.53 12.38
CA ALA A 66 -6.00 -14.27 12.83
C ALA A 66 -5.43 -13.58 14.07
N GLU A 67 -5.35 -14.30 15.18
CA GLU A 67 -4.61 -13.85 16.36
C GLU A 67 -3.11 -14.11 16.12
N ASP A 68 -2.28 -13.11 16.41
CA ASP A 68 -0.83 -13.23 16.23
C ASP A 68 -0.26 -14.20 17.27
N ASP A 69 0.02 -15.44 16.86
CA ASP A 69 0.85 -16.38 17.63
C ASP A 69 2.36 -16.16 17.37
N VAL A 70 2.73 -15.11 16.62
CA VAL A 70 4.12 -14.84 16.23
C VAL A 70 4.46 -13.37 16.47
N ALA A 71 5.50 -13.18 17.29
CA ALA A 71 6.10 -11.91 17.66
C ALA A 71 6.30 -10.96 16.47
N PRO A 72 6.36 -9.62 16.70
CA PRO A 72 6.60 -8.63 15.66
C PRO A 72 7.81 -9.07 14.84
N ILE A 73 7.62 -9.29 13.53
CA ILE A 73 8.74 -9.47 12.62
C ILE A 73 9.44 -8.12 12.59
N GLU A 74 10.49 -7.99 13.42
CA GLU A 74 11.49 -6.95 13.30
C GLU A 74 11.92 -6.90 11.83
N THR A 75 11.98 -5.68 11.31
CA THR A 75 12.48 -5.31 9.99
C THR A 75 13.86 -5.93 9.74
N GLN A 76 13.91 -7.17 9.28
CA GLN A 76 15.09 -7.73 8.66
C GLN A 76 14.95 -7.53 7.15
N ASP A 77 15.70 -6.53 6.67
CA ASP A 77 16.15 -6.31 5.29
C ASP A 77 15.40 -7.12 4.22
N ILE A 78 14.29 -6.57 3.75
CA ILE A 78 13.83 -6.90 2.40
C ILE A 78 14.74 -6.09 1.47
N PRO A 79 15.56 -6.71 0.60
CA PRO A 79 16.47 -5.99 -0.28
C PRO A 79 15.69 -4.99 -1.12
N LYS A 80 16.19 -3.74 -1.22
CA LYS A 80 15.62 -2.74 -2.13
C LYS A 80 15.62 -3.33 -3.54
N LEU A 81 14.43 -3.41 -4.14
CA LEU A 81 14.25 -3.83 -5.53
C LEU A 81 14.63 -2.67 -6.46
N ASP A 82 15.89 -2.25 -6.42
CA ASP A 82 16.48 -1.44 -7.48
C ASP A 82 17.22 -2.37 -8.44
N GLU A 83 17.07 -2.12 -9.74
CA GLU A 83 17.59 -2.87 -10.90
C GLU A 83 16.68 -3.94 -11.54
N CYS A 84 15.46 -3.56 -11.94
CA CYS A 84 14.97 -4.03 -13.25
C CYS A 84 15.68 -3.19 -14.33
N LYS A 85 16.88 -3.61 -14.75
CA LYS A 85 17.47 -3.10 -15.98
C LYS A 85 16.58 -3.59 -17.13
N PRO A 86 16.13 -2.71 -18.06
CA PRO A 86 15.51 -3.17 -19.29
C PRO A 86 16.51 -4.11 -19.99
N THR A 87 16.10 -5.32 -20.31
CA THR A 87 16.89 -6.17 -21.21
C THR A 87 16.88 -5.49 -22.58
N GLU A 88 17.96 -4.81 -22.92
CA GLU A 88 18.24 -4.31 -24.26
C GLU A 88 18.31 -5.51 -25.22
N ASP A 89 17.40 -5.51 -26.18
CA ASP A 89 17.54 -5.96 -27.57
C ASP A 89 18.28 -7.28 -27.83
N ILE A 90 17.53 -8.38 -27.81
CA ILE A 90 17.88 -9.62 -28.52
C ILE A 90 17.41 -9.52 -29.98
N ASP A 91 17.86 -8.50 -30.71
CA ASP A 91 17.71 -8.44 -32.17
C ASP A 91 19.08 -8.17 -32.78
N ASN A 92 19.85 -9.25 -32.96
CA ASN A 92 20.78 -9.31 -34.08
C ASN A 92 20.82 -10.74 -34.61
N VAL A 93 19.94 -10.99 -35.57
CA VAL A 93 20.06 -12.04 -36.55
C VAL A 93 20.96 -11.50 -37.66
N ASP A 94 22.18 -12.04 -37.77
CA ASP A 94 22.90 -12.24 -39.03
C ASP A 94 23.95 -13.34 -38.84
#